data_AF-A0A914HAP2-F1
#
_entry.id   AF-A0A914HAP2-F1
#
_cell.length_a   1.000
_cell.length_b   1.000
_cell.length_c   1.000
_cell.angle_alpha   90.00
_cell.angle_beta   90.00
_cell.angle_gamma   90.00
#
_symmetry.space_group_name_H-M   'P 1'
#
loop_
_entity.id
_entity.type
_entity.pdbx_description
1 polymer ?
#
loop_
_entity_poly.entity_id
_entity_poly.type
_entity_poly.pdbx_seq_one_letter_code
_entity_poly.pdbx_strand_id
1 'polypeptide(L)'
;MLVIFPVDLSFAIIYPIYNILVIVIRAYRPLLSTVDFVAYCYWAYTQLFLHSLITVLAYIQFFKFASKLQRRNIVKSSPFEESKVHFRQLESQWI
;
A
#
# COMPACT_ATOMS: atom_id res chain seq x y z
N MET A 1 8.94 5.69 5.72
CA MET A 1 7.73 5.28 6.48
C MET A 1 6.44 5.92 5.96
N LEU A 2 6.42 7.20 5.58
CA LEU A 2 5.21 7.93 5.15
C LEU A 2 4.40 7.32 3.99
N VAL A 3 4.96 6.43 3.18
CA VAL A 3 4.28 5.93 1.96
C VAL A 3 3.58 4.57 2.15
N ILE A 4 3.84 3.87 3.26
CA ILE A 4 3.12 2.62 3.63
C ILE A 4 1.79 2.95 4.33
N PHE A 5 1.72 4.13 4.95
CA PHE A 5 0.60 4.64 5.72
C PHE A 5 -0.79 4.59 5.03
N PRO A 6 -0.96 4.89 3.73
CA PRO A 6 -2.29 4.89 3.11
C PRO A 6 -2.89 3.48 3.01
N VAL A 7 -2.04 2.47 2.85
CA VAL A 7 -2.46 1.08 2.73
C VAL A 7 -2.81 0.51 4.10
N ASP A 8 -1.97 0.80 5.10
CA ASP A 8 -2.24 0.42 6.49
C ASP A 8 -3.50 1.10 7.05
N LEU A 9 -3.73 2.37 6.69
CA LEU A 9 -4.95 3.11 7.04
C LEU A 9 -6.19 2.48 6.38
N SER A 10 -6.10 2.10 5.11
CA SER A 10 -7.20 1.43 4.39
C SER A 10 -7.56 0.10 5.07
N PHE A 11 -6.55 -0.69 5.45
CA PHE A 11 -6.75 -1.92 6.20
C PHE A 11 -7.37 -1.68 7.59
N ALA A 12 -6.90 -0.66 8.31
CA ALA A 12 -7.41 -0.27 9.62
C ALA A 12 -8.88 0.17 9.59
N ILE A 13 -9.40 0.63 8.45
CA ILE A 13 -10.81 1.00 8.27
C ILE A 13 -11.65 -0.19 7.80
N ILE A 14 -11.15 -0.97 6.84
CA ILE A 14 -11.92 -2.05 6.21
C ILE A 14 -12.08 -3.24 7.16
N TYR A 15 -11.08 -3.51 8.00
CA TYR A 15 -11.14 -4.64 8.92
C TYR A 15 -12.22 -4.49 10.02
N PRO A 16 -12.38 -3.32 10.68
CA PRO A 16 -13.52 -3.07 11.56
C PRO A 16 -14.88 -3.17 10.86
N ILE A 17 -15.01 -2.64 9.63
CA ILE A 17 -16.25 -2.72 8.85
C ILE A 17 -16.63 -4.19 8.60
N TYR A 18 -15.66 -5.01 8.19
CA TYR A 18 -15.84 -6.45 8.02
C TYR A 18 -16.30 -7.12 9.32
N ASN A 19 -15.65 -6.82 10.44
CA ASN A 19 -16.03 -7.40 11.74
C ASN A 19 -17.47 -7.03 12.14
N ILE A 20 -17.85 -5.76 11.99
CA ILE A 20 -19.21 -5.30 12.25
C ILE A 20 -20.20 -6.06 11.37
N LEU A 21 -19.90 -6.19 10.08
CA LEU A 21 -20.77 -6.88 9.12
C LEU A 21 -20.95 -8.37 9.47
N VAL A 22 -19.89 -9.06 9.86
CA VAL A 22 -19.96 -10.47 10.32
C VAL A 22 -20.75 -10.59 11.62
N ILE A 23 -20.56 -9.67 12.57
CA ILE A 23 -21.31 -9.66 13.83
C ILE A 23 -22.80 -9.48 13.56
N VAL A 24 -23.16 -8.54 12.67
CA VAL A 24 -24.56 -8.33 12.25
C VAL A 24 -25.12 -9.60 11.61
N ILE A 25 -24.44 -10.18 10.62
CA ILE A 25 -24.90 -11.42 9.97
C ILE A 25 -25.13 -12.55 10.99
N ARG A 26 -24.25 -12.69 11.98
CA ARG A 26 -24.40 -13.69 13.06
C ARG A 26 -25.54 -13.37 14.01
N ALA A 27 -25.75 -12.10 14.37
CA ALA A 27 -26.84 -11.69 15.25
C ALA A 27 -28.22 -11.95 14.63
N TYR A 28 -28.34 -11.76 13.31
CA TYR A 28 -29.57 -12.02 12.56
C TYR A 28 -29.69 -13.46 12.02
N ARG A 29 -28.75 -14.36 12.36
CA ARG A 29 -28.79 -15.79 11.99
C ARG A 29 -30.15 -16.46 12.24
N PRO A 30 -30.84 -16.30 13.39
CA PRO A 30 -32.11 -16.99 13.63
C PRO A 30 -33.26 -16.51 12.73
N LEU A 31 -33.11 -15.34 12.10
CA LEU A 31 -34.11 -14.75 11.20
C LEU A 31 -33.84 -15.07 9.72
N LEU A 32 -32.69 -15.66 9.42
CA LEU A 32 -32.22 -15.91 8.06
C LEU A 32 -32.38 -17.39 7.69
N SER A 33 -32.74 -17.65 6.44
CA SER A 33 -32.65 -19.00 5.90
C SER A 33 -31.19 -19.46 5.83
N THR A 34 -30.98 -20.78 5.83
CA THR A 34 -29.61 -21.33 5.75
C THR A 34 -28.89 -20.87 4.49
N VAL A 35 -29.61 -20.78 3.36
CA VAL A 35 -29.05 -20.38 2.06
C VAL A 35 -28.63 -18.91 2.10
N ASP A 36 -29.48 -18.03 2.60
CA ASP A 36 -29.20 -16.58 2.64
C ASP A 36 -28.02 -16.27 3.55
N PHE A 37 -27.96 -16.91 4.72
CA PHE A 37 -26.83 -16.73 5.63
C PHE A 37 -25.50 -17.18 5.00
N VAL A 38 -25.49 -18.32 4.30
CA VAL A 38 -24.29 -18.81 3.60
C VAL A 38 -23.91 -17.82 2.50
N ALA A 39 -24.87 -17.31 1.72
CA ALA A 39 -24.63 -16.31 0.69
C ALA A 39 -24.05 -15.01 1.26
N TYR A 40 -24.60 -14.49 2.36
CA TYR A 40 -24.09 -13.29 3.03
C TYR A 40 -22.69 -13.50 3.61
N CYS A 41 -22.42 -14.67 4.20
CA CYS A 41 -21.08 -15.02 4.65
C CYS A 41 -20.09 -15.06 3.47
N TYR A 42 -20.44 -15.73 2.37
CA TYR A 42 -19.62 -15.79 1.17
C TYR A 42 -19.33 -14.39 0.63
N TRP A 43 -20.35 -13.55 0.51
CA TRP A 43 -20.20 -12.18 0.03
C TRP A 43 -19.24 -11.36 0.92
N ALA A 44 -19.37 -11.47 2.25
CA ALA A 44 -18.48 -10.81 3.20
C ALA A 44 -17.03 -11.29 3.07
N TYR A 45 -16.80 -12.59 2.93
CA TYR A 45 -15.47 -13.15 2.69
C TYR A 45 -14.88 -12.71 1.35
N THR A 46 -15.67 -12.72 0.27
CA THR A 46 -15.21 -12.30 -1.05
C THR A 46 -14.73 -10.84 -1.04
N GLN A 47 -15.45 -9.95 -0.35
CA GLN A 47 -15.03 -8.56 -0.17
C GLN A 47 -13.67 -8.45 0.55
N LEU A 48 -13.48 -9.22 1.62
CA LEU A 48 -12.21 -9.23 2.38
C LEU A 48 -11.04 -9.74 1.53
N PHE A 49 -11.24 -10.82 0.77
CA PHE A 49 -10.23 -11.36 -0.13
C PHE A 49 -9.90 -10.40 -1.27
N LEU A 50 -10.92 -9.76 -1.86
CA LEU A 50 -10.73 -8.78 -2.92
C LEU A 50 -9.90 -7.59 -2.41
N HIS A 51 -10.22 -7.08 -1.23
CA HIS A 51 -9.44 -6.01 -0.61
C HIS A 51 -7.99 -6.44 -0.36
N SER A 52 -7.78 -7.65 0.16
CA SER A 52 -6.43 -8.19 0.41
C SER A 52 -5.61 -8.30 -0.89
N LEU A 53 -6.25 -8.76 -1.97
CA LEU A 53 -5.61 -8.83 -3.29
C LEU A 53 -5.22 -7.45 -3.83
N ILE A 54 -6.11 -6.47 -3.73
CA ILE A 54 -5.84 -5.08 -4.13
C ILE A 54 -4.66 -4.51 -3.33
N THR A 55 -4.63 -4.76 -2.02
CA THR A 55 -3.55 -4.34 -1.14
C THR A 55 -2.20 -4.93 -1.58
N VAL A 56 -2.15 -6.23 -1.90
CA VAL A 56 -0.93 -6.87 -2.42
C VAL A 56 -0.49 -6.23 -3.75
N LEU A 57 -1.42 -6.01 -4.67
CA LEU A 57 -1.11 -5.36 -5.95
C LEU A 57 -0.57 -3.95 -5.77
N ALA A 58 -1.15 -3.17 -4.86
CA ALA A 58 -0.68 -1.83 -4.50
C ALA A 58 0.75 -1.89 -3.91
N TYR A 59 1.04 -2.84 -3.03
CA TYR A 59 2.39 -3.05 -2.49
C TYR A 59 3.41 -3.41 -3.57
N ILE A 60 3.05 -4.28 -4.52
CA ILE A 60 3.94 -4.66 -5.64
C ILE A 60 4.25 -3.44 -6.51
N GLN A 61 3.24 -2.65 -6.87
CA GLN A 61 3.43 -1.43 -7.64
C GLN A 61 4.28 -0.40 -6.87
N PHE A 62 4.03 -0.27 -5.57
CA PHE A 62 4.82 0.61 -4.71
C PHE A 62 6.29 0.19 -4.66
N PHE A 63 6.58 -1.09 -4.47
CA PHE A 63 7.96 -1.59 -4.45
C PHE A 63 8.68 -1.35 -5.80
N LYS A 64 7.98 -1.56 -6.92
CA LYS A 64 8.49 -1.22 -8.26
C LYS A 64 8.77 0.28 -8.42
N PHE A 65 7.90 1.13 -7.88
CA PHE A 65 8.11 2.59 -7.91
C PHE A 65 9.28 3.02 -7.02
N ALA A 66 9.33 2.54 -5.78
CA ALA A 66 10.37 2.86 -4.81
C ALA A 66 11.76 2.41 -5.30
N SER A 67 11.87 1.20 -5.84
CA SER A 67 13.12 0.71 -6.44
C SER A 67 13.57 1.53 -7.64
N LYS A 68 12.64 1.96 -8.51
CA LYS A 68 12.96 2.85 -9.64
C LYS A 68 13.39 4.25 -9.18
N LEU A 69 12.77 4.78 -8.13
CA LEU A 69 13.12 6.07 -7.54
C LEU A 69 14.51 6.00 -6.88
N GLN A 70 14.79 4.95 -6.12
CA GLN A 70 16.09 4.71 -5.50
C GLN A 70 17.18 4.58 -6.56
N ARG A 71 16.94 3.82 -7.65
CA ARG A 71 17.88 3.71 -8.77
C ARG A 71 18.13 5.06 -9.45
N ARG A 72 17.11 5.92 -9.60
CA ARG A 72 17.28 7.29 -10.13
C ARG A 72 18.05 8.21 -9.18
N ASN A 73 17.82 8.12 -7.88
CA ASN A 73 18.57 8.90 -6.89
C ASN A 73 20.04 8.49 -6.83
N ILE A 74 20.35 7.19 -6.91
CA ILE A 74 21.73 6.69 -7.00
C ILE A 74 22.44 7.20 -8.27
N VAL A 75 21.71 7.29 -9.40
CA VAL A 75 22.27 7.82 -10.65
C VAL A 75 22.53 9.34 -10.56
N LYS A 76 21.69 10.09 -9.83
CA LYS A 76 21.91 11.52 -9.57
C LYS A 76 23.03 11.78 -8.55
N SER A 77 23.22 10.90 -7.58
CA SER A 77 24.36 10.94 -6.65
C SER A 77 25.58 10.21 -7.21
N SER A 78 25.75 10.21 -8.54
CA SER A 78 26.96 9.66 -9.14
C SER A 78 28.15 10.47 -8.63
N PRO A 79 29.21 9.83 -8.11
CA PRO A 79 30.41 10.54 -7.63
C PRO A 79 31.03 11.41 -8.72
N PHE A 80 30.69 11.16 -9.99
CA PHE A 80 31.08 11.98 -11.13
C PHE A 80 30.37 13.34 -11.20
N GLU A 81 29.11 13.46 -10.77
CA GLU A 81 28.43 14.77 -10.73
C GLU A 81 28.86 15.60 -9.51
N GLU A 82 29.02 14.97 -8.34
CA GLU A 82 29.53 15.65 -7.14
C GLU A 82 30.96 16.17 -7.33
N SER A 83 31.84 15.38 -7.95
CA SER A 83 33.19 15.83 -8.28
C SER A 83 33.19 16.98 -9.31
N LYS A 84 32.26 16.98 -10.28
CA LYS A 84 32.12 18.08 -11.25
C LYS A 84 31.70 19.40 -10.60
N VAL A 85 30.85 19.34 -9.58
CA VAL A 85 30.45 20.52 -8.79
C VAL A 85 31.64 21.03 -7.97
N HIS A 86 32.41 20.14 -7.34
CA HIS A 86 33.62 20.52 -6.61
C HIS A 86 34.70 21.12 -7.52
N PHE A 87 34.92 20.57 -8.72
CA PHE A 87 35.87 21.13 -9.68
C PHE A 87 35.45 22.53 -10.15
N ARG A 88 34.15 22.77 -10.38
CA ARG A 88 33.65 24.13 -10.70
C ARG A 88 33.86 25.12 -9.55
N GLN A 89 33.69 24.68 -8.30
CA GLN A 89 33.96 25.54 -7.15
C GLN A 89 35.43 25.89 -7.04
N LEU A 90 36.33 24.93 -7.26
CA LEU A 90 37.77 25.18 -7.30
C LEU A 90 38.14 26.13 -8.45
N GLU A 91 37.57 25.96 -9.63
CA GLU A 91 37.79 26.85 -10.78
C GLU A 91 37.35 28.30 -10.48
N SER A 92 36.21 28.49 -9.80
CA SER A 92 35.74 29.81 -9.37
C SER A 92 36.57 30.47 -8.26
N GLN A 93 37.43 29.73 -7.57
CA GLN A 93 38.35 30.25 -6.56
C GLN A 93 39.73 30.60 -7.12
N TRP A 94 40.04 30.10 -8.32
CA TRP A 94 41.31 30.32 -9.02
C TRP A 94 41.25 31.44 -10.06
N ILE A 95 40.05 31.97 -10.34
CA ILE A 95 39.79 33.17 -11.15
C ILE A 95 39.45 34.32 -10.20
#